data_AF-A0A3D2HRV5-F1
#
_entry.id   AF-A0A3D2HRV5-F1
#
_cell.length_a   1.000
_cell.length_b   1.000
_cell.length_c   1.000
_cell.angle_alpha   90.00
_cell.angle_beta   90.00
_cell.angle_gamma   90.00
#
_symmetry.space_group_name_H-M   'P 1'
#
loop_
_entity.id
_entity.type
_entity.pdbx_description
1 polymer ?
#
loop_
_entity_poly.entity_id
_entity_poly.type
_entity_poly.pdbx_seq_one_letter_code
_entity_poly.pdbx_strand_id
1 'polypeptide(L)' 'MKNEIQLRKCPKCGKLFSERGAVSRMDNVTINCPDCGTREALESIGVDETEQEKILDTIHNTINQD' A
#
# COMPACT_ATOMS: atom_id res chain seq x y z
N MET A 1 8.84 -9.48 -23.85
CA MET A 1 8.15 -8.45 -23.05
C MET A 1 9.22 -7.71 -22.26
N LYS A 2 9.34 -6.39 -22.40
CA LYS A 2 10.27 -5.62 -21.57
C LYS A 2 9.67 -5.50 -20.17
N ASN A 3 10.39 -5.99 -19.16
CA ASN A 3 10.10 -5.72 -17.74
C ASN A 3 10.51 -4.27 -17.43
N GLU A 4 9.75 -3.31 -17.94
CA GLU A 4 9.92 -1.91 -17.56
C GLU A 4 9.18 -1.68 -16.24
N ILE A 5 9.92 -1.29 -15.21
CA ILE A 5 9.36 -0.90 -13.93
C ILE A 5 8.60 0.42 -14.15
N GLN A 6 7.27 0.36 -14.18
CA GLN A 6 6.43 1.56 -14.28
C GLN A 6 6.24 2.20 -12.91
N LEU A 7 6.86 3.36 -12.73
CA LEU A 7 6.65 4.19 -11.56
C LEU A 7 5.28 4.88 -11.65
N ARG A 8 4.40 4.62 -10.69
CA ARG A 8 3.05 5.19 -10.60
C ARG A 8 2.94 6.09 -9.39
N LYS A 9 2.09 7.12 -9.47
CA LYS A 9 1.76 7.98 -8.34
C LYS A 9 0.49 7.48 -7.66
N CYS A 10 0.54 7.22 -6.37
CA CYS A 10 -0.64 6.84 -5.59
C CYS A 10 -1.64 8.00 -5.58
N PRO A 11 -2.90 7.79 -6.00
CA PRO A 11 -3.89 8.86 -5.98
C PRO A 11 -4.32 9.24 -4.55
N LYS A 12 -4.16 8.34 -3.58
CA LYS A 12 -4.52 8.58 -2.16
C LYS A 12 -3.47 9.39 -1.40
N CYS A 13 -2.20 8.98 -1.44
CA CYS A 13 -1.14 9.61 -0.64
C CYS A 13 -0.10 10.39 -1.46
N GLY A 14 -0.17 10.35 -2.79
CA GLY A 14 0.75 11.05 -3.68
C GLY A 14 2.16 10.45 -3.79
N LYS A 15 2.51 9.41 -3.02
CA LYS A 15 3.81 8.74 -3.10
C LYS A 15 3.96 7.99 -4.43
N LEU A 16 5.18 7.96 -4.94
CA LEU A 16 5.55 7.15 -6.09
C LEU A 16 5.78 5.70 -5.65
N PHE A 17 5.35 4.75 -6.47
CA PHE A 17 5.55 3.32 -6.22
C PHE A 17 5.78 2.57 -7.53
N SER A 18 6.73 1.64 -7.51
CA SER A 18 7.09 0.76 -8.62
C SER A 18 6.51 -0.65 -8.45
N GLU A 19 6.19 -1.03 -7.22
CA GLU A 19 5.61 -2.31 -6.83
C GLU A 19 4.20 -2.51 -7.39
N ARG A 20 3.67 -3.73 -7.25
CA ARG A 20 2.30 -4.04 -7.62
C ARG A 20 1.34 -3.23 -6.74
N GLY A 21 0.39 -2.53 -7.37
CA GLY A 21 -0.58 -1.73 -6.62
C GLY A 21 -1.70 -2.59 -6.02
N ALA A 22 -2.44 -2.01 -5.08
CA ALA A 22 -3.64 -2.60 -4.50
C ALA A 22 -4.89 -1.95 -5.10
N VAL A 23 -5.94 -2.74 -5.33
CA VAL A 23 -7.26 -2.21 -5.70
C VAL A 23 -7.90 -1.63 -4.44
N SER A 24 -8.38 -0.40 -4.54
CA SER A 24 -9.03 0.35 -3.47
C SER A 24 -10.27 -0.37 -2.97
N ARG A 25 -10.42 -0.50 -1.65
CA ARG A 25 -11.63 -1.07 -1.03
C ARG A 25 -12.80 -0.08 -0.99
N MET A 26 -12.55 1.19 -1.25
CA MET A 26 -13.56 2.25 -1.23
C MET A 26 -14.44 2.22 -2.49
N ASP A 27 -13.85 1.93 -3.65
CA ASP A 27 -14.54 1.99 -4.95
C ASP A 27 -14.35 0.74 -5.83
N ASN A 28 -13.52 -0.23 -5.41
CA ASN A 28 -13.17 -1.45 -6.15
C ASN A 28 -12.58 -1.21 -7.56
N VAL A 29 -12.08 -0.01 -7.84
CA VAL A 29 -11.57 0.37 -9.17
C VAL A 29 -10.21 1.04 -9.07
N THR A 30 -10.04 2.00 -8.14
CA THR A 30 -8.82 2.81 -8.05
C THR A 30 -7.62 1.97 -7.64
N ILE A 31 -6.49 2.13 -8.33
CA ILE A 31 -5.24 1.45 -7.96
C ILE A 31 -4.39 2.34 -7.07
N ASN A 32 -4.22 1.93 -5.82
CA ASN A 32 -3.42 2.59 -4.79
C ASN A 32 -2.04 1.94 -4.65
N CYS A 33 -1.13 2.63 -3.93
CA CYS A 33 0.13 2.00 -3.50
C CYS A 33 -0.13 0.90 -2.46
N PRO A 34 0.84 -0.03 -2.27
CA PRO A 34 0.73 -1.11 -1.29
C PRO A 34 0.33 -0.63 0.11
N ASP A 35 1.02 0.37 0.65
CA ASP A 35 0.76 0.86 2.01
C ASP A 35 -0.65 1.43 2.18
N CYS A 36 -1.19 2.12 1.17
CA CYS A 36 -2.55 2.63 1.23
C CYS A 36 -3.58 1.50 1.14
N GLY A 37 -3.30 0.47 0.35
CA GLY A 37 -4.13 -0.74 0.30
C GLY A 37 -4.14 -1.51 1.62
N THR A 38 -2.99 -1.61 2.29
CA THR A 38 -2.88 -2.21 3.62
C THR A 38 -3.70 -1.41 4.65
N ARG A 39 -3.58 -0.08 4.67
CA ARG A 39 -4.41 0.77 5.53
C ARG A 39 -5.90 0.53 5.33
N GLU A 40 -6.36 0.51 4.07
CA GLU A 40 -7.78 0.24 3.77
C GLU A 40 -8.23 -1.16 4.20
N ALA A 41 -7.36 -2.17 4.06
CA ALA A 41 -7.67 -3.52 4.50
C ALA A 41 -7.81 -3.59 6.04
N LEU A 42 -6.88 -2.98 6.76
CA LEU A 42 -6.87 -2.93 8.23
C LEU A 42 -8.04 -2.11 8.78
N GLU A 43 -8.32 -0.95 8.16
CA GLU A 43 -9.49 -0.12 8.49
C GLU A 43 -10.79 -0.90 8.30
N SER A 44 -10.92 -1.69 7.22
CA SER A 44 -12.14 -2.47 6.94
C SER A 44 -12.45 -3.55 7.99
N ILE A 45 -11.46 -3.95 8.80
CA ILE A 45 -11.63 -4.90 9.91
C ILE A 45 -11.59 -4.21 11.28
N GLY A 46 -11.60 -2.88 11.33
CA GLY A 46 -11.69 -2.09 12.56
C GLY A 46 -10.37 -1.88 13.30
N VAL A 47 -9.22 -2.03 12.62
CA VAL A 47 -7.91 -1.71 13.22
C VAL A 47 -7.69 -0.19 13.15
N ASP A 48 -7.38 0.43 14.29
CA ASP A 48 -7.17 1.87 14.38
C ASP A 48 -5.88 2.33 13.69
N GLU A 49 -5.80 3.62 13.37
CA GLU A 49 -4.66 4.21 12.65
C GLU A 49 -3.31 3.99 13.35
N THR A 50 -3.28 4.01 14.68
CA THR A 50 -2.01 3.84 15.42
C THR A 50 -1.48 2.42 15.24
N GLU A 51 -2.35 1.42 15.33
CA GLU A 51 -1.96 0.04 15.10
C GLU A 51 -1.65 -0.24 13.61
N GLN A 52 -2.33 0.44 12.67
CA GLN A 52 -2.00 0.37 11.25
C GLN A 52 -0.56 0.79 10.96
N GLU A 53 -0.10 1.91 11.53
CA GLU A 53 1.27 2.38 11.31
C GLU A 53 2.31 1.41 11.90
N LYS A 54 2.06 0.82 13.08
CA LYS A 54 2.97 -0.20 13.64
C LYS A 54 3.06 -1.45 12.77
N ILE A 55 1.93 -1.89 12.21
CA ILE A 55 1.89 -3.05 11.31
C ILE A 55 2.69 -2.74 10.03
N LEU A 56 2.49 -1.55 9.45
CA LEU A 56 3.27 -1.11 8.28
C LEU A 56 4.76 -1.02 8.59
N ASP A 57 5.14 -0.38 9.69
CA ASP A 57 6.54 -0.31 10.12
C ASP A 57 7.16 -1.70 10.26
N THR A 58 6.41 -2.66 10.83
CA THR A 58 6.85 -4.05 10.97
C THR A 58 7.04 -4.74 9.62
N ILE A 59 6.12 -4.56 8.68
CA ILE A 59 6.23 -5.09 7.30
C ILE A 59 7.48 -4.56 6.63
N HIS A 60 7.69 -3.24 6.65
CA HIS A 60 8.83 -2.59 5.99
C HIS A 60 10.14 -3.01 6.64
N ASN A 61 10.20 -3.11 7.97
CA ASN A 61 11.39 -3.58 8.69
C ASN A 61 11.72 -5.04 8.43
N THR A 62 10.73 -5.90 8.19
CA THR A 62 10.93 -7.32 7.87
C THR A 62 11.45 -7.51 6.44
N ILE A 63 10.98 -6.68 5.49
CA ILE A 63 11.40 -6.74 4.08
C ILE A 63 12.82 -6.23 3.87
N ASN A 64 13.33 -5.36 4.75
CA ASN A 64 14.65 -4.74 4.65
C ASN A 64 15.78 -5.51 5.39
N GLN A 65 15.59 -6.78 5.78
CA GLN A 65 16.55 -7.56 6.58
C GLN A 65 17.58 -8.39 5.77
N ASP A 66 17.83 -8.06 4.51
CA ASP A 66 18.87 -8.69 3.67
C ASP A 66 20.11 -7.81 3.47
#